data_AF-A0A914FYC5-F1
#
_entry.id   AF-A0A914FYC5-F1
#
_cell.length_a   1.000
_cell.length_b   1.000
_cell.length_c   1.000
_cell.angle_alpha   90.00
_cell.angle_beta   90.00
_cell.angle_gamma   90.00
#
_symmetry.space_group_name_H-M   'P 1'
#
loop_
_entity.id
_entity.type
_entity.pdbx_description
1 polymer ?
#
loop_
_entity_poly.entity_id
_entity_poly.type
_entity_poly.pdbx_seq_one_letter_code
_entity_poly.pdbx_strand_id
1 'polypeptide(L)'
;MESGLVRGHAYSVTALQTVHGPHGETLLLRIRNPWGNEQEWNGAWSDNSREWQFVSQEEIHKMEFVRKDDGEFWMSFDDFYEEFEQLENCNLGPEVMNEIAAMTGVDAAREATAWTSFITNGGWNSRQGSAGGCRNYIDTFPNNPQYGTYLSLTHGTVENDGKCTVITAVLQKYRRELRTQGLESLPIGFAVYELGSQYGTNRQDRSFFEQSKPVAKNPTFINLREVTARFHTFPNNPQYGTNLSLSHGTVENDGKCTVITAVLQKYRRELRTQGLESLPIGFAVYELGSSYNRQDRSFFEQSKPVAKNPTFINLREVTARFRLPPGNYLIVPSTYSPNEDAEFLLRVYCSGDIKAQQV
;
A
#
# COMPACT_ATOMS: atom_id res chain seq x y z
N MET A 1 37.14 20.12 6.69
CA MET A 1 36.84 19.86 8.12
C MET A 1 35.85 18.73 8.15
N GLU A 2 35.91 17.84 9.13
CA GLU A 2 34.87 16.82 9.32
C GLU A 2 33.53 17.54 9.54
N SER A 3 32.48 17.16 8.80
CA SER A 3 31.16 17.81 8.74
C SER A 3 30.39 17.82 10.07
N GLY A 4 30.97 17.29 11.15
CA GLY A 4 30.31 17.06 12.44
C GLY A 4 29.37 15.84 12.43
N LEU A 5 29.08 15.26 11.26
CA LEU A 5 28.22 14.10 11.09
C LEU A 5 28.94 12.78 11.38
N VAL A 6 28.19 11.84 11.96
CA VAL A 6 28.65 10.48 12.26
C VAL A 6 28.29 9.54 11.12
N ARG A 7 29.30 8.94 10.50
CA ARG A 7 29.11 7.96 9.42
C ARG A 7 28.58 6.62 9.97
N GLY A 8 27.75 5.95 9.17
CA GLY A 8 27.17 4.65 9.54
C GLY A 8 26.16 4.73 10.69
N HIS A 9 25.63 5.93 10.95
CA HIS A 9 24.65 6.20 11.99
C HIS A 9 23.33 6.67 11.38
N ALA A 10 22.21 6.37 12.05
CA ALA A 10 20.88 6.74 11.58
C ALA A 10 20.44 8.06 12.19
N TYR A 11 19.98 8.98 11.36
CA TYR A 11 19.42 10.27 11.75
C TYR A 11 17.92 10.32 11.39
N SER A 12 17.17 11.18 12.07
CA SER A 12 15.75 11.41 11.78
C SER A 12 15.54 12.79 11.16
N VAL A 13 14.84 12.87 10.02
CA VAL A 13 14.33 14.15 9.52
C VAL A 13 13.05 14.50 10.28
N THR A 14 13.05 15.61 11.02
CA THR A 14 11.94 15.99 11.93
C THR A 14 11.10 17.17 11.41
N ALA A 15 11.62 17.96 10.47
CA ALA A 15 10.86 19.05 9.83
C ALA A 15 11.44 19.43 8.47
N LEU A 16 10.63 20.07 7.63
CA LEU A 16 11.05 20.75 6.40
C LEU A 16 10.46 22.16 6.38
N GLN A 17 11.26 23.16 6.06
CA GLN A 17 10.80 24.55 5.96
C GLN A 17 11.57 25.30 4.87
N THR A 18 10.85 26.05 4.03
CA THR A 18 11.46 27.02 3.12
C THR A 18 11.60 28.37 3.84
N VAL A 19 12.78 28.98 3.75
CA VAL A 19 13.12 30.29 4.32
C VAL A 19 13.77 31.20 3.28
N HIS A 20 13.74 32.50 3.52
CA HIS A 20 14.50 33.48 2.74
C HIS A 20 15.91 33.64 3.30
N GLY A 21 16.86 32.92 2.71
CA GLY A 21 18.28 32.97 3.06
C GLY A 21 19.08 34.02 2.28
N PRO A 22 20.40 34.06 2.49
CA PRO A 22 21.30 35.01 1.82
C PRO A 22 21.32 34.90 0.28
N HIS A 23 20.91 33.75 -0.26
CA HIS A 23 20.88 33.47 -1.69
C HIS A 23 19.46 33.32 -2.27
N GLY A 24 18.44 33.75 -1.51
CA GLY A 24 17.03 33.64 -1.88
C GLY A 24 16.32 32.52 -1.12
N GLU A 25 15.22 32.03 -1.68
CA GLU A 25 14.46 30.92 -1.08
C GLU A 25 15.32 29.66 -0.97
N THR A 26 15.42 29.11 0.24
CA THR A 26 16.22 27.93 0.56
C THR A 26 15.36 26.92 1.29
N LEU A 27 15.35 25.65 0.82
CA LEU A 27 14.69 24.54 1.51
C LEU A 27 15.63 23.98 2.57
N LEU A 28 15.19 24.03 3.84
CA LEU A 28 15.92 23.50 4.97
C LEU A 28 15.23 22.25 5.54
N LEU A 29 16.05 21.32 6.02
CA LEU A 29 15.63 20.11 6.74
C LEU A 29 16.12 20.20 8.17
N ARG A 30 15.24 19.91 9.14
CA ARG A 30 15.65 19.70 10.54
C ARG A 30 15.97 18.23 10.72
N ILE A 31 17.17 17.95 11.19
CA ILE A 31 17.71 16.60 11.35
C ILE A 31 18.09 16.39 12.82
N ARG A 32 17.75 15.22 13.34
CA ARG A 32 18.01 14.83 14.73
C ARG A 32 18.94 13.62 14.81
N ASN A 33 20.03 13.80 15.54
CA ASN A 33 20.89 12.74 16.03
C ASN A 33 20.24 12.08 17.27
N PRO A 34 19.89 10.78 17.23
CA PRO A 34 19.22 10.11 18.36
C PRO A 34 20.13 9.94 19.59
N TRP A 35 21.45 10.05 19.45
CA TRP A 35 22.36 10.01 20.61
C TRP A 35 22.32 11.29 21.45
N GLY A 36 21.81 12.40 20.91
CA GLY A 36 21.72 13.68 21.62
C GLY A 36 23.06 14.17 22.17
N ASN A 37 24.17 13.76 21.54
CA ASN A 37 25.51 14.19 21.88
C ASN A 37 25.90 15.42 21.05
N GLU A 38 26.95 16.11 21.49
CA GLU A 38 27.48 17.38 20.93
C GLU A 38 28.03 17.30 19.48
N GLN A 39 27.68 16.24 18.74
CA GLN A 39 28.06 16.06 17.34
C GLN A 39 26.89 16.42 16.44
N GLU A 40 26.82 17.72 16.17
CA GLU A 40 25.89 18.36 15.24
C GLU A 40 26.61 18.78 13.96
N TRP A 41 25.81 19.03 12.92
CA TRP A 41 26.29 19.65 11.69
C TRP A 41 26.99 20.98 11.97
N ASN A 42 28.19 21.17 11.41
CA ASN A 42 28.99 22.37 11.61
C ASN A 42 29.11 23.24 10.34
N GLY A 43 28.36 22.92 9.28
CA GLY A 43 28.32 23.67 8.03
C GLY A 43 27.27 24.79 8.02
N ALA A 44 26.85 25.17 6.80
CA ALA A 44 25.83 26.19 6.59
C ALA A 44 24.51 25.80 7.26
N TRP A 45 23.82 26.74 7.88
CA TRP A 45 22.57 26.53 8.63
C TRP A 45 22.70 25.74 9.95
N SER A 46 23.91 25.38 10.37
CA SER A 46 24.16 24.92 11.75
C SER A 46 23.66 25.94 12.80
N ASP A 47 23.54 25.51 14.04
CA ASP A 47 23.05 26.36 15.15
C ASP A 47 23.81 27.67 15.34
N ASN A 48 25.09 27.69 14.94
CA ASN A 48 25.97 28.84 15.06
C ASN A 48 26.21 29.57 13.72
N SER A 49 25.53 29.17 12.66
CA SER A 49 25.64 29.69 11.30
C SER A 49 25.25 31.17 11.20
N ARG A 50 25.90 31.91 10.30
CA ARG A 50 25.61 33.34 10.06
C ARG A 50 24.41 33.54 9.15
N GLU A 51 24.02 32.51 8.43
CA GLU A 51 22.93 32.47 7.47
C GLU A 51 21.59 32.80 8.15
N TRP A 52 21.45 32.44 9.42
CA TRP A 52 20.32 32.84 10.28
C TRP A 52 20.14 34.35 10.45
N GLN A 53 21.16 35.17 10.19
CA GLN A 53 21.05 36.64 10.27
C GLN A 53 20.17 37.21 9.14
N PHE A 54 19.95 36.46 8.06
CA PHE A 54 19.16 36.88 6.91
C PHE A 54 17.69 36.45 7.00
N VAL A 55 17.38 35.49 7.88
CA VAL A 55 16.03 34.97 8.06
C VAL A 55 15.23 35.88 8.99
N SER A 56 13.96 36.12 8.65
CA SER A 56 13.11 36.97 9.47
C SER A 56 12.79 36.32 10.84
N GLN A 57 12.53 37.14 11.85
CA GLN A 57 12.13 36.62 13.17
C GLN A 57 10.81 35.83 13.14
N GLU A 58 9.92 36.17 12.20
CA GLU A 58 8.66 35.44 12.00
C GLU A 58 8.92 34.01 11.49
N GLU A 59 9.83 33.85 10.51
CA GLU A 59 10.24 32.54 10.00
C GLU A 59 10.96 31.71 11.07
N ILE A 60 11.89 32.32 11.83
CA ILE A 60 12.60 31.66 12.95
C ILE A 60 11.60 31.15 14.00
N HIS A 61 10.62 31.97 14.37
CA HIS A 61 9.61 31.57 15.35
C HIS A 61 8.72 30.44 14.83
N LYS A 62 8.31 30.50 13.56
CA LYS A 62 7.53 29.44 12.90
C LYS A 62 8.27 28.11 12.84
N MET A 63 9.59 28.14 12.71
CA MET A 63 10.44 26.96 12.68
C MET A 63 10.67 26.33 14.04
N GLU A 64 10.24 27.00 15.12
CA GLU A 64 10.60 26.63 16.50
C GLU A 64 12.12 26.46 16.64
N PHE A 65 12.89 27.30 15.94
CA PHE A 65 14.35 27.20 15.97
C PHE A 65 14.86 27.60 17.36
N VAL A 66 15.56 26.68 18.01
CA VAL A 66 16.20 26.89 19.30
C VAL A 66 17.66 26.56 19.12
N ARG A 67 18.53 27.54 19.39
CA ARG A 67 19.97 27.33 19.39
C ARG A 67 20.36 26.56 20.65
N LYS A 68 20.63 25.27 20.52
CA LYS A 68 20.90 24.39 21.64
C LYS A 68 21.61 23.13 21.14
N ASP A 69 22.67 22.77 21.84
CA ASP A 69 23.40 21.55 21.60
C ASP A 69 22.62 20.36 22.16
N ASP A 70 21.69 19.81 21.37
CA ASP A 70 20.83 18.69 21.74
C ASP A 70 20.71 17.60 20.67
N GLY A 71 21.54 17.71 19.64
CA GLY A 71 21.60 16.81 18.51
C GLY A 71 20.59 17.14 17.42
N GLU A 72 19.80 18.22 17.53
CA GLU A 72 18.96 18.73 16.44
C GLU A 72 19.63 19.91 15.74
N PHE A 73 19.74 19.82 14.41
CA PHE A 73 20.32 20.88 13.59
C PHE A 73 19.55 21.04 12.29
N TRP A 74 19.71 22.20 11.65
CA TRP A 74 19.21 22.44 10.30
C TRP A 74 20.34 22.36 9.28
N MET A 75 19.99 21.91 8.07
CA MET A 75 20.88 21.97 6.91
C MET A 75 20.08 22.21 5.63
N SER A 76 20.75 22.65 4.57
CA SER A 76 20.11 22.81 3.27
C SER A 76 19.81 21.45 2.63
N PHE A 77 18.85 21.39 1.72
CA PHE A 77 18.60 20.18 0.93
C PHE A 77 19.81 19.77 0.09
N ASP A 78 20.58 20.74 -0.40
CA ASP A 78 21.79 20.48 -1.19
C ASP A 78 22.87 19.81 -0.32
N ASP A 79 23.13 20.34 0.87
CA ASP A 79 24.07 19.72 1.82
C ASP A 79 23.57 18.33 2.24
N PHE A 80 22.26 18.17 2.46
CA PHE A 80 21.68 16.86 2.79
C PHE A 80 21.94 15.84 1.68
N TYR A 81 21.78 16.25 0.42
CA TYR A 81 22.04 15.42 -0.74
C TYR A 81 23.52 15.05 -0.89
N GLU A 82 24.44 15.94 -0.52
CA GLU A 82 25.89 15.67 -0.55
C GLU A 82 26.36 14.77 0.60
N GLU A 83 25.77 14.90 1.79
CA GLU A 83 26.23 14.20 3.00
C GLU A 83 25.52 12.87 3.29
N PHE A 84 24.27 12.69 2.84
CA PHE A 84 23.47 11.49 3.11
C PHE A 84 23.29 10.61 1.87
N GLU A 85 23.65 9.33 2.01
CA GLU A 85 23.54 8.35 0.90
C GLU A 85 22.16 7.67 0.82
N GLN A 86 21.43 7.59 1.95
CA GLN A 86 20.20 6.82 2.05
C GLN A 86 19.13 7.53 2.89
N LEU A 87 17.92 7.64 2.33
CA LEU A 87 16.71 8.09 3.02
C LEU A 87 15.72 6.93 3.11
N GLU A 88 15.37 6.52 4.34
CA GLU A 88 14.32 5.53 4.59
C GLU A 88 13.04 6.22 5.07
N ASN A 89 11.96 6.12 4.29
CA ASN A 89 10.64 6.61 4.69
C ASN A 89 9.71 5.43 5.01
N CYS A 90 9.26 5.35 6.27
CA CYS A 90 8.25 4.39 6.69
C CYS A 90 6.87 5.02 6.60
N ASN A 91 6.18 4.78 5.49
CA ASN A 91 4.79 5.21 5.34
C ASN A 91 3.90 4.44 6.33
N LEU A 92 3.33 5.16 7.30
CA LEU A 92 2.28 4.67 8.16
C LEU A 92 0.95 4.71 7.39
N GLY A 93 0.07 3.74 7.65
CA GLY A 93 -1.23 3.71 6.97
C GLY A 93 -2.06 4.96 7.28
N PRO A 94 -3.03 5.32 6.43
CA PRO A 94 -3.90 6.49 6.65
C PRO A 94 -4.68 6.40 7.96
N GLU A 95 -4.90 5.19 8.47
CA GLU A 95 -5.51 4.94 9.78
C GLU A 95 -4.67 5.56 10.92
N VAL A 96 -3.34 5.49 10.82
CA VAL A 96 -2.41 6.07 11.80
C VAL A 96 -2.33 7.58 11.67
N MET A 97 -2.59 8.14 10.48
CA MET A 97 -2.60 9.60 10.28
C MET A 97 -3.72 10.28 11.07
N ASN A 98 -4.88 9.62 11.22
CA ASN A 98 -5.95 10.10 12.10
C ASN A 98 -5.52 10.08 13.58
N GLU A 99 -4.83 9.03 14.02
CA GLU A 99 -4.28 8.93 15.37
C GLU A 99 -3.19 9.97 15.63
N ILE A 100 -2.30 10.20 14.65
CA ILE A 100 -1.26 11.23 14.71
C ILE A 100 -1.89 12.62 14.78
N ALA A 101 -2.91 12.91 13.98
CA ALA A 101 -3.63 14.18 14.05
C ALA A 101 -4.27 14.38 15.44
N ALA A 102 -4.88 13.34 16.01
CA ALA A 102 -5.44 13.37 17.35
C ALA A 102 -4.38 13.56 18.45
N MET A 103 -3.18 12.98 18.29
CA MET A 103 -2.09 13.07 19.26
C MET A 103 -1.28 14.36 19.15
N THR A 104 -1.06 14.86 17.94
CA THR A 104 -0.19 16.01 17.67
C THR A 104 -0.95 17.33 17.52
N GLY A 105 -2.28 17.28 17.36
CA GLY A 105 -3.11 18.45 17.08
C GLY A 105 -2.90 19.04 15.68
N VAL A 106 -1.99 18.46 14.88
CA VAL A 106 -1.73 18.86 13.49
C VAL A 106 -2.76 18.18 12.61
N ASP A 107 -3.81 18.93 12.30
CA ASP A 107 -4.93 18.47 11.49
C ASP A 107 -4.55 18.50 10.00
N ALA A 108 -3.71 17.53 9.59
CA ALA A 108 -3.43 17.29 8.17
C ALA A 108 -4.72 16.94 7.37
N ALA A 109 -5.83 16.67 8.06
CA ALA A 109 -7.09 16.21 7.52
C ALA A 109 -8.04 17.33 7.01
N ARG A 110 -7.68 18.61 7.12
CA ARG A 110 -8.57 19.68 6.60
C ARG A 110 -8.72 19.70 5.08
N GLU A 111 -7.76 19.12 4.34
CA GLU A 111 -7.83 18.96 2.88
C GLU A 111 -7.26 17.63 2.35
N ALA A 112 -6.77 16.73 3.21
CA ALA A 112 -6.15 15.48 2.75
C ALA A 112 -7.21 14.50 2.21
N THR A 113 -7.08 14.16 0.93
CA THR A 113 -7.71 13.01 0.27
C THR A 113 -7.77 11.81 1.22
N ALA A 114 -8.98 11.32 1.53
CA ALA A 114 -9.15 10.09 2.28
C ALA A 114 -8.52 8.92 1.51
N TRP A 115 -7.31 8.52 1.89
CA TRP A 115 -6.64 7.39 1.28
C TRP A 115 -7.34 6.10 1.67
N THR A 116 -7.63 5.24 0.70
CA THR A 116 -8.04 3.86 0.97
C THR A 116 -6.83 2.94 0.91
N SER A 117 -6.92 1.79 1.59
CA SER A 117 -5.81 0.84 1.61
C SER A 117 -6.25 -0.61 1.44
N PHE A 118 -5.36 -1.40 0.85
CA PHE A 118 -5.41 -2.85 0.83
C PHE A 118 -4.10 -3.39 1.41
N ILE A 119 -4.21 -4.17 2.48
CA ILE A 119 -3.06 -4.75 3.18
C ILE A 119 -3.31 -6.25 3.31
N THR A 120 -2.35 -7.06 2.88
CA THR A 120 -2.46 -8.52 2.96
C THR A 120 -1.11 -9.18 3.16
N ASN A 121 -1.11 -10.33 3.85
CA ASN A 121 0.07 -11.18 3.98
C ASN A 121 0.17 -12.11 2.76
N GLY A 122 1.39 -12.49 2.40
CA GLY A 122 1.67 -13.50 1.39
C GLY A 122 3.01 -14.19 1.64
N GLY A 123 3.36 -15.12 0.77
CA GLY A 123 4.65 -15.80 0.86
C GLY A 123 5.07 -16.42 -0.47
N TRP A 124 6.38 -16.35 -0.71
CA TRP A 124 7.07 -17.13 -1.72
C TRP A 124 7.55 -18.42 -1.08
N ASN A 125 7.13 -19.55 -1.64
CA ASN A 125 7.42 -20.87 -1.12
C ASN A 125 7.72 -21.82 -2.29
N SER A 126 8.97 -22.22 -2.41
CA SER A 126 9.51 -23.13 -3.42
C SER A 126 8.80 -24.48 -3.42
N ARG A 127 8.45 -25.03 -2.25
CA ARG A 127 7.76 -26.32 -2.12
C ARG A 127 6.30 -26.26 -2.58
N GLN A 128 5.64 -25.13 -2.36
CA GLN A 128 4.28 -24.87 -2.86
C GLN A 128 4.27 -24.33 -4.29
N GLY A 129 5.46 -24.14 -4.88
CA GLY A 129 5.63 -23.62 -6.23
C GLY A 129 5.33 -22.13 -6.38
N SER A 130 5.18 -21.36 -5.29
CA SER A 130 4.85 -19.92 -5.37
C SER A 130 6.09 -19.00 -5.44
N ALA A 131 7.30 -19.53 -5.31
CA ALA A 131 8.56 -18.78 -5.43
C ALA A 131 9.02 -18.65 -6.89
N GLY A 132 8.30 -17.85 -7.68
CA GLY A 132 8.46 -17.77 -9.14
C GLY A 132 9.64 -16.93 -9.64
N GLY A 133 10.23 -16.09 -8.78
CA GLY A 133 11.26 -15.13 -9.18
C GLY A 133 10.69 -13.97 -10.01
N CYS A 134 11.54 -13.04 -10.47
CA CYS A 134 11.08 -11.87 -11.23
C CYS A 134 10.77 -12.20 -12.69
N ARG A 135 10.28 -11.20 -13.45
CA ARG A 135 9.85 -11.37 -14.86
C ARG A 135 10.93 -11.93 -15.80
N ASN A 136 12.21 -11.80 -15.45
CA ASN A 136 13.32 -12.40 -16.21
C ASN A 136 13.19 -13.93 -16.29
N TYR A 137 12.48 -14.54 -15.34
CA TYR A 137 12.18 -15.97 -15.28
C TYR A 137 10.73 -16.22 -15.72
N ILE A 138 10.39 -15.91 -16.98
CA ILE A 138 9.00 -15.90 -17.46
C ILE A 138 8.28 -17.25 -17.35
N ASP A 139 9.03 -18.36 -17.31
CA ASP A 139 8.49 -19.71 -17.13
C ASP A 139 7.90 -19.91 -15.73
N THR A 140 8.47 -19.24 -14.72
CA THR A 140 8.10 -19.40 -13.30
C THR A 140 7.47 -18.14 -12.71
N PHE A 141 7.64 -16.97 -13.33
CA PHE A 141 7.06 -15.70 -12.89
C PHE A 141 5.54 -15.73 -12.64
N PRO A 142 4.72 -16.38 -13.50
CA PRO A 142 3.28 -16.50 -13.26
C PRO A 142 2.96 -17.23 -11.96
N ASN A 143 3.94 -17.96 -11.42
CA ASN A 143 3.74 -18.73 -10.21
C ASN A 143 3.74 -17.91 -8.92
N ASN A 144 4.26 -16.69 -8.96
CA ASN A 144 4.18 -15.79 -7.81
C ASN A 144 2.72 -15.53 -7.40
N PRO A 145 2.46 -15.18 -6.13
CA PRO A 145 1.15 -14.69 -5.73
C PRO A 145 0.71 -13.51 -6.60
N GLN A 146 -0.56 -13.50 -7.02
CA GLN A 146 -1.12 -12.46 -7.88
C GLN A 146 -2.29 -11.79 -7.16
N TYR A 147 -2.37 -10.47 -7.24
CA TYR A 147 -3.41 -9.69 -6.58
C TYR A 147 -4.15 -8.83 -7.60
N GLY A 148 -5.39 -9.21 -7.90
CA GLY A 148 -6.28 -8.44 -8.75
C GLY A 148 -6.84 -7.24 -7.97
N THR A 149 -6.71 -6.04 -8.52
CA THR A 149 -7.17 -4.80 -7.91
C THR A 149 -8.09 -4.04 -8.85
N TYR A 150 -9.04 -3.30 -8.29
CA TYR A 150 -9.90 -2.35 -8.99
C TYR A 150 -9.77 -0.99 -8.31
N LEU A 151 -9.39 0.01 -9.11
CA LEU A 151 -9.24 1.39 -8.69
C LEU A 151 -10.42 2.21 -9.22
N SER A 152 -11.05 3.01 -8.34
CA SER A 152 -12.08 3.97 -8.74
C SER A 152 -11.82 5.35 -8.14
N LEU A 153 -12.22 6.39 -8.88
CA LEU A 153 -12.16 7.76 -8.42
C LEU A 153 -13.24 8.02 -7.36
N THR A 154 -12.91 8.84 -6.36
CA THR A 154 -13.88 9.44 -5.44
C THR A 154 -13.92 10.96 -5.62
N HIS A 155 -14.99 11.63 -5.17
CA HIS A 155 -15.24 13.05 -5.44
C HIS A 155 -14.10 14.01 -5.01
N GLY A 156 -13.23 13.60 -4.07
CA GLY A 156 -12.10 14.42 -3.60
C GLY A 156 -10.75 14.12 -4.25
N THR A 157 -10.69 13.21 -5.23
CA THR A 157 -9.41 12.57 -5.65
C THR A 157 -8.88 13.03 -6.99
N VAL A 158 -9.57 13.98 -7.60
CA VAL A 158 -9.18 14.55 -8.88
C VAL A 158 -8.05 15.54 -8.66
N GLU A 159 -6.82 15.03 -8.63
CA GLU A 159 -5.72 15.78 -9.25
C GLU A 159 -6.14 16.03 -10.73
N ASN A 160 -5.79 17.19 -11.31
CA ASN A 160 -6.35 17.73 -12.58
C ASN A 160 -6.26 16.82 -13.85
N ASP A 161 -5.72 15.61 -13.75
CA ASP A 161 -5.49 14.67 -14.86
C ASP A 161 -6.42 13.43 -14.87
N GLY A 162 -7.33 13.30 -13.89
CA GLY A 162 -8.26 12.16 -13.80
C GLY A 162 -7.66 10.82 -13.37
N LYS A 163 -6.49 10.79 -12.71
CA LYS A 163 -5.83 9.57 -12.22
C LYS A 163 -5.86 9.44 -10.69
N CYS A 164 -5.79 8.19 -10.22
CA CYS A 164 -5.53 7.85 -8.83
C CYS A 164 -4.03 7.88 -8.54
N THR A 165 -3.63 8.46 -7.41
CA THR A 165 -2.30 8.25 -6.85
C THR A 165 -2.29 6.92 -6.10
N VAL A 166 -1.38 6.03 -6.48
CA VAL A 166 -1.26 4.68 -5.90
C VAL A 166 0.13 4.47 -5.37
N ILE A 167 0.25 4.05 -4.11
CA ILE A 167 1.51 3.66 -3.48
C ILE A 167 1.45 2.17 -3.23
N THR A 168 2.37 1.41 -3.79
CA THR A 168 2.48 -0.04 -3.56
C THR A 168 3.79 -0.32 -2.84
N ALA A 169 3.72 -1.12 -1.77
CA ALA A 169 4.84 -1.49 -0.93
C ALA A 169 4.83 -3.01 -0.67
N VAL A 170 6.01 -3.63 -0.77
CA VAL A 170 6.23 -5.05 -0.43
C VAL A 170 7.31 -5.12 0.63
N LEU A 171 6.94 -5.64 1.80
CA LEU A 171 7.84 -5.81 2.95
C LEU A 171 8.12 -7.28 3.18
N GLN A 172 9.39 -7.68 3.27
CA GLN A 172 9.78 -9.04 3.66
C GLN A 172 9.80 -9.18 5.19
N LYS A 173 9.14 -10.23 5.70
CA LYS A 173 8.94 -10.48 7.13
C LYS A 173 10.07 -11.31 7.71
N TYR A 174 10.30 -11.13 9.02
CA TYR A 174 11.19 -11.94 9.87
C TYR A 174 12.68 -12.03 9.45
N ARG A 175 13.12 -11.26 8.46
CA ARG A 175 14.52 -11.35 7.97
C ARG A 175 15.55 -10.93 9.03
N ARG A 176 15.20 -10.07 9.99
CA ARG A 176 16.13 -9.64 11.04
C ARG A 176 16.50 -10.81 11.94
N GLU A 177 15.50 -11.60 12.32
CA GLU A 177 15.62 -12.78 13.16
C GLU A 177 16.41 -13.88 12.43
N LEU A 178 16.17 -14.03 11.13
CA LEU A 178 16.85 -15.01 10.28
C LEU A 178 18.32 -14.68 9.99
N ARG A 179 18.81 -13.46 10.30
CA ARG A 179 20.25 -13.12 10.19
C ARG A 179 21.12 -14.02 11.07
N THR A 180 20.61 -14.45 12.22
CA THR A 180 21.32 -15.40 13.10
C THR A 180 21.57 -16.76 12.45
N GLN A 181 20.80 -17.08 11.41
CA GLN A 181 20.90 -18.31 10.61
C GLN A 181 21.64 -18.07 9.29
N GLY A 182 22.26 -16.90 9.10
CA GLY A 182 22.98 -16.53 7.88
C GLY A 182 22.08 -16.14 6.71
N LEU A 183 20.79 -15.89 6.93
CA LEU A 183 19.84 -15.50 5.90
C LEU A 183 19.63 -13.98 5.90
N GLU A 184 20.14 -13.31 4.86
CA GLU A 184 20.05 -11.85 4.68
C GLU A 184 18.74 -11.40 4.03
N SER A 185 18.50 -10.10 3.86
CA SER A 185 17.34 -9.64 3.08
C SER A 185 17.44 -10.11 1.63
N LEU A 186 16.33 -10.61 1.07
CA LEU A 186 16.25 -10.98 -0.34
C LEU A 186 16.06 -9.75 -1.22
N PRO A 187 16.59 -9.73 -2.46
CA PRO A 187 16.22 -8.72 -3.44
C PRO A 187 14.74 -8.91 -3.83
N ILE A 188 13.88 -7.97 -3.44
CA ILE A 188 12.43 -8.04 -3.67
C ILE A 188 11.95 -6.90 -4.57
N GLY A 189 10.80 -7.10 -5.19
CA GLY A 189 10.16 -6.15 -6.08
C GLY A 189 8.74 -6.56 -6.41
N PHE A 190 8.03 -5.70 -7.13
CA PHE A 190 6.73 -6.02 -7.70
C PHE A 190 6.56 -5.46 -9.10
N ALA A 191 5.61 -6.03 -9.84
CA ALA A 191 5.14 -5.52 -11.11
C ALA A 191 3.61 -5.36 -11.09
N VAL A 192 3.13 -4.29 -11.73
CA VAL A 192 1.72 -3.97 -11.88
C VAL A 192 1.38 -4.01 -13.36
N TYR A 193 0.36 -4.77 -13.72
CA TYR A 193 -0.15 -4.90 -15.09
C TYR A 193 -1.57 -4.36 -15.16
N GLU A 194 -1.92 -3.70 -16.25
CA GLU A 194 -3.31 -3.36 -16.54
C GLU A 194 -4.03 -4.59 -17.06
N LEU A 195 -5.22 -4.87 -16.51
CA LEU A 195 -6.10 -5.93 -16.98
C LEU A 195 -7.11 -5.30 -17.93
N GLY A 196 -7.05 -5.68 -19.20
CA GLY A 196 -8.03 -5.25 -20.21
C GLY A 196 -9.47 -5.67 -19.83
N SER A 197 -10.47 -5.04 -20.44
CA SER A 197 -11.89 -5.31 -20.21
C SER A 197 -12.31 -6.78 -20.39
N GLN A 198 -11.52 -7.54 -21.15
CA GLN A 198 -11.68 -8.98 -21.38
C GLN A 198 -11.32 -9.87 -20.18
N TYR A 199 -10.58 -9.37 -19.19
CA TYR A 199 -10.12 -10.14 -18.02
C TYR A 199 -10.97 -9.93 -16.76
N GLY A 200 -12.25 -9.59 -16.94
CA GLY A 200 -13.24 -9.51 -15.86
C GLY A 200 -13.01 -8.34 -14.91
N THR A 201 -13.98 -7.45 -14.79
CA THR A 201 -14.00 -6.48 -13.68
C THR A 201 -14.18 -7.25 -12.37
N ASN A 202 -13.39 -7.00 -11.32
CA ASN A 202 -13.63 -7.56 -9.97
C ASN A 202 -15.09 -7.35 -9.49
N ARG A 203 -15.80 -6.40 -10.09
CA ARG A 203 -17.20 -6.09 -9.90
C ARG A 203 -18.04 -6.53 -11.10
N GLN A 204 -18.93 -7.48 -10.92
CA GLN A 204 -19.96 -7.88 -11.87
C GLN A 204 -20.99 -6.77 -12.07
N ASP A 205 -21.46 -6.63 -13.30
CA ASP A 205 -22.50 -5.69 -13.65
C ASP A 205 -23.90 -6.32 -13.60
N ARG A 206 -24.90 -5.52 -13.96
CA ARG A 206 -26.30 -5.95 -13.98
C ARG A 206 -26.53 -7.14 -14.91
N SER A 207 -25.88 -7.17 -16.06
CA SER A 207 -26.09 -8.20 -17.08
C SER A 207 -25.64 -9.56 -16.58
N PHE A 208 -24.53 -9.62 -15.85
CA PHE A 208 -24.07 -10.84 -15.19
C PHE A 208 -25.12 -11.38 -14.20
N PHE A 209 -25.63 -10.56 -13.27
CA PHE A 209 -26.58 -11.04 -12.26
C PHE A 209 -27.96 -11.39 -12.82
N GLU A 210 -28.33 -10.84 -13.98
CA GLU A 210 -29.55 -11.22 -14.69
C GLU A 210 -29.40 -12.59 -15.40
N GLN A 211 -28.20 -12.93 -15.84
CA GLN A 211 -27.91 -14.17 -16.59
C GLN A 211 -27.44 -15.33 -15.70
N SER A 212 -26.75 -15.02 -14.59
CA SER A 212 -26.13 -16.00 -13.70
C SER A 212 -27.03 -16.33 -12.51
N LYS A 213 -27.13 -17.63 -12.16
CA LYS A 213 -27.81 -18.07 -10.94
C LYS A 213 -26.80 -18.25 -9.80
N PRO A 214 -27.14 -17.90 -8.55
CA PRO A 214 -26.25 -18.12 -7.43
C PRO A 214 -26.12 -19.63 -7.14
N VAL A 215 -24.90 -20.09 -6.89
CA VAL A 215 -24.56 -21.46 -6.52
C VAL A 215 -24.77 -21.74 -5.03
N ALA A 216 -24.71 -20.72 -4.19
CA ALA A 216 -25.05 -20.80 -2.77
C ALA A 216 -25.65 -19.48 -2.27
N LYS A 217 -26.46 -19.51 -1.20
CA LYS A 217 -27.07 -18.32 -0.59
C LYS A 217 -27.53 -18.60 0.83
N ASN A 218 -27.70 -17.56 1.63
CA ASN A 218 -28.37 -17.69 2.92
C ASN A 218 -29.89 -17.97 2.73
N PRO A 219 -30.49 -18.98 3.41
CA PRO A 219 -31.90 -19.34 3.25
C PRO A 219 -32.89 -18.23 3.65
N THR A 220 -32.49 -17.39 4.60
CA THR A 220 -33.28 -16.28 5.14
C THR A 220 -33.20 -15.03 4.26
N PHE A 221 -32.47 -15.09 3.14
CA PHE A 221 -32.52 -14.06 2.10
C PHE A 221 -33.81 -14.23 1.31
N ILE A 222 -34.90 -13.66 1.86
CA ILE A 222 -36.29 -13.80 1.39
C ILE A 222 -36.38 -13.35 -0.07
N ASN A 223 -36.91 -14.25 -0.91
CA ASN A 223 -37.32 -14.04 -2.29
C ASN A 223 -36.37 -13.17 -3.13
N LEU A 224 -35.39 -13.83 -3.76
CA LEU A 224 -34.66 -13.27 -4.89
C LEU A 224 -35.60 -12.56 -5.86
N ARG A 225 -36.81 -13.06 -6.15
CA ARG A 225 -37.80 -12.38 -7.01
C ARG A 225 -38.16 -10.94 -6.60
N GLU A 226 -38.29 -10.63 -5.31
CA GLU A 226 -38.57 -9.27 -4.80
C GLU A 226 -37.29 -8.42 -4.69
N VAL A 227 -36.16 -9.01 -4.33
CA VAL A 227 -34.85 -8.34 -4.34
C VAL A 227 -34.40 -8.03 -5.79
N THR A 228 -34.73 -8.90 -6.74
CA THR A 228 -34.50 -8.75 -8.18
C THR A 228 -35.52 -7.84 -8.85
N ALA A 229 -36.67 -7.53 -8.22
CA ALA A 229 -37.55 -6.49 -8.75
C ALA A 229 -36.88 -5.10 -8.78
N ARG A 230 -35.74 -4.94 -8.06
CA ARG A 230 -34.83 -3.79 -8.14
C ARG A 230 -33.44 -4.19 -8.69
N PHE A 231 -33.37 -4.94 -9.80
CA PHE A 231 -32.11 -5.31 -10.49
C PHE A 231 -31.16 -4.12 -10.77
N HIS A 232 -31.64 -2.88 -10.77
CA HIS A 232 -30.82 -1.69 -10.97
C HIS A 232 -29.86 -1.38 -9.82
N THR A 233 -30.14 -1.79 -8.57
CA THR A 233 -29.26 -1.50 -7.43
C THR A 233 -28.50 -2.71 -6.89
N PHE A 234 -28.88 -3.94 -7.24
CA PHE A 234 -28.21 -5.14 -6.73
C PHE A 234 -26.69 -5.17 -7.00
N PRO A 235 -26.21 -4.82 -8.22
CA PRO A 235 -24.76 -4.74 -8.49
C PRO A 235 -24.03 -3.67 -7.65
N ASN A 236 -24.77 -2.75 -7.01
CA ASN A 236 -24.22 -1.72 -6.14
C ASN A 236 -23.82 -2.22 -4.76
N ASN A 237 -24.27 -3.41 -4.37
CA ASN A 237 -23.77 -4.05 -3.16
C ASN A 237 -22.27 -4.36 -3.28
N PRO A 238 -21.54 -4.42 -2.15
CA PRO A 238 -20.18 -4.92 -2.13
C PRO A 238 -20.09 -6.32 -2.76
N GLN A 239 -19.10 -6.52 -3.60
CA GLN A 239 -18.83 -7.79 -4.28
C GLN A 239 -17.41 -8.22 -3.92
N TYR A 240 -17.26 -9.51 -3.62
CA TYR A 240 -15.99 -10.12 -3.24
C TYR A 240 -15.82 -11.40 -4.04
N GLY A 241 -14.71 -11.51 -4.77
CA GLY A 241 -14.34 -12.73 -5.46
C GLY A 241 -13.27 -13.50 -4.68
N THR A 242 -13.20 -14.80 -4.90
CA THR A 242 -12.11 -15.63 -4.38
C THR A 242 -11.92 -16.82 -5.29
N ASN A 243 -10.68 -17.26 -5.48
CA ASN A 243 -10.37 -18.49 -6.18
C ASN A 243 -10.15 -19.61 -5.15
N LEU A 244 -10.97 -20.66 -5.24
CA LEU A 244 -10.85 -21.83 -4.38
C LEU A 244 -9.75 -22.75 -4.94
N SER A 245 -8.57 -22.67 -4.32
CA SER A 245 -7.46 -23.58 -4.60
C SER A 245 -7.55 -24.78 -3.64
N LEU A 246 -7.82 -25.98 -4.18
CA LEU A 246 -7.93 -27.19 -3.38
C LEU A 246 -6.55 -27.76 -3.08
N SER A 247 -6.20 -27.91 -1.80
CA SER A 247 -5.01 -28.63 -1.37
C SER A 247 -5.34 -30.09 -1.03
N HIS A 248 -4.36 -30.99 -1.18
CA HIS A 248 -4.54 -32.42 -0.91
C HIS A 248 -5.03 -32.64 0.54
N GLY A 249 -6.18 -33.28 0.71
CA GLY A 249 -6.81 -33.52 2.03
C GLY A 249 -7.91 -32.52 2.44
N THR A 250 -8.17 -31.47 1.64
CA THR A 250 -9.30 -30.53 1.86
C THR A 250 -10.53 -30.82 0.99
N VAL A 251 -10.42 -31.87 0.17
CA VAL A 251 -11.45 -32.28 -0.80
C VAL A 251 -12.24 -33.44 -0.21
N GLU A 252 -13.55 -33.28 -0.13
CA GLU A 252 -14.50 -34.30 0.28
C GLU A 252 -14.65 -35.39 -0.80
N ASN A 253 -15.31 -36.50 -0.46
CA ASN A 253 -15.46 -37.66 -1.36
C ASN A 253 -16.18 -37.33 -2.68
N ASP A 254 -16.90 -36.21 -2.74
CA ASP A 254 -17.60 -35.74 -3.94
C ASP A 254 -16.78 -34.74 -4.78
N GLY A 255 -15.51 -34.53 -4.44
CA GLY A 255 -14.62 -33.62 -5.17
C GLY A 255 -14.79 -32.14 -4.79
N LYS A 256 -15.58 -31.82 -3.75
CA LYS A 256 -15.83 -30.43 -3.30
C LYS A 256 -15.08 -30.11 -2.02
N CYS A 257 -15.01 -28.82 -1.67
CA CYS A 257 -14.58 -28.37 -0.35
C CYS A 257 -15.71 -27.64 0.37
N THR A 258 -15.69 -27.72 1.70
CA THR A 258 -16.60 -26.94 2.53
C THR A 258 -16.12 -25.49 2.63
N VAL A 259 -17.00 -24.55 2.26
CA VAL A 259 -16.78 -23.11 2.39
C VAL A 259 -17.81 -22.52 3.36
N ILE A 260 -17.32 -21.82 4.38
CA ILE A 260 -18.17 -21.09 5.34
C ILE A 260 -18.10 -19.60 5.00
N THR A 261 -19.26 -19.01 4.71
CA THR A 261 -19.38 -17.57 4.41
C THR A 261 -20.28 -16.91 5.45
N ALA A 262 -19.83 -15.78 6.00
CA ALA A 262 -20.59 -15.00 6.97
C ALA A 262 -20.52 -13.50 6.63
N VAL A 263 -21.63 -12.79 6.83
CA VAL A 263 -21.72 -11.33 6.73
C VAL A 263 -22.25 -10.81 8.06
N LEU A 264 -21.68 -9.71 8.56
CA LEU A 264 -22.02 -9.12 9.85
C LEU A 264 -22.23 -7.61 9.74
N GLN A 265 -23.13 -7.06 10.56
CA GLN A 265 -23.36 -5.62 10.66
C GLN A 265 -22.53 -5.04 11.80
N LYS A 266 -21.47 -4.28 11.45
CA LYS A 266 -20.65 -3.58 12.44
C LYS A 266 -21.43 -2.42 13.09
N TYR A 267 -21.17 -2.15 14.37
CA TYR A 267 -21.70 -1.02 15.17
C TYR A 267 -23.23 -0.94 15.33
N ARG A 268 -23.99 -1.90 14.78
CA ARG A 268 -25.46 -1.87 14.81
C ARG A 268 -26.06 -1.99 16.21
N ARG A 269 -25.30 -2.55 17.17
CA ARG A 269 -25.72 -2.63 18.58
C ARG A 269 -25.78 -1.25 19.24
N GLU A 270 -24.84 -0.37 18.93
CA GLU A 270 -24.76 0.99 19.49
C GLU A 270 -25.91 1.87 18.99
N LEU A 271 -26.30 1.69 17.73
CA LEU A 271 -27.40 2.42 17.09
C LEU A 271 -28.80 2.07 17.63
N ARG A 272 -28.93 1.01 18.45
CA ARG A 272 -30.21 0.71 19.11
C ARG A 272 -30.67 1.81 20.05
N THR A 273 -29.72 2.53 20.65
CA THR A 273 -30.01 3.69 21.52
C THR A 273 -30.66 4.84 20.74
N GLN A 274 -30.48 4.87 19.42
CA GLN A 274 -31.09 5.83 18.49
C GLN A 274 -32.37 5.28 17.83
N GLY A 275 -32.92 4.16 18.33
CA GLY A 275 -34.11 3.52 17.78
C GLY A 275 -33.88 2.76 16.46
N LEU A 276 -32.62 2.55 16.06
CA LEU A 276 -32.30 1.87 14.81
C LEU A 276 -32.07 0.37 15.03
N GLU A 277 -32.97 -0.46 14.50
CA GLU A 277 -32.89 -1.92 14.59
C GLU A 277 -31.88 -2.53 13.60
N SER A 278 -31.53 -3.81 13.80
CA SER A 278 -30.72 -4.57 12.84
C SER A 278 -31.45 -4.73 11.51
N LEU A 279 -30.72 -4.59 10.41
CA LEU A 279 -31.32 -4.76 9.08
C LEU A 279 -31.20 -6.22 8.64
N PRO A 280 -32.17 -6.73 7.86
CA PRO A 280 -31.99 -8.01 7.17
C PRO A 280 -30.75 -7.96 6.27
N ILE A 281 -29.81 -8.86 6.51
CA ILE A 281 -28.61 -9.02 5.70
C ILE A 281 -28.53 -10.44 5.16
N GLY A 282 -27.89 -10.60 4.00
CA GLY A 282 -27.60 -11.90 3.43
C GLY A 282 -26.54 -11.80 2.35
N PHE A 283 -26.21 -12.94 1.77
CA PHE A 283 -25.24 -13.06 0.69
C PHE A 283 -25.73 -14.08 -0.34
N ALA A 284 -25.20 -13.94 -1.54
CA ALA A 284 -25.34 -14.91 -2.62
C ALA A 284 -23.96 -15.12 -3.24
N VAL A 285 -23.60 -16.38 -3.44
CA VAL A 285 -22.35 -16.81 -4.08
C VAL A 285 -22.68 -17.15 -5.52
N TYR A 286 -21.91 -16.58 -6.45
CA TYR A 286 -22.03 -16.85 -7.87
C TYR A 286 -20.76 -17.53 -8.35
N GLU A 287 -20.90 -18.50 -9.24
CA GLU A 287 -19.76 -19.04 -9.97
C GLU A 287 -19.31 -18.01 -11.00
N LEU A 288 -18.04 -17.65 -10.95
CA LEU A 288 -17.41 -16.77 -11.90
C LEU A 288 -16.70 -17.64 -12.95
N GLY A 289 -16.90 -17.33 -14.23
CA GLY A 289 -16.18 -18.02 -15.30
C GLY A 289 -14.67 -17.77 -15.24
N SER A 290 -13.92 -18.39 -16.15
CA SER A 290 -12.45 -18.36 -16.25
C SER A 290 -11.81 -16.98 -16.46
N SER A 291 -12.60 -15.91 -16.58
CA SER A 291 -12.13 -14.54 -16.72
C SER A 291 -11.54 -13.95 -15.43
N TYR A 292 -11.71 -14.61 -14.27
CA TYR A 292 -11.23 -14.16 -12.94
C TYR A 292 -9.97 -14.88 -12.46
N ASN A 293 -9.28 -15.52 -13.41
CA ASN A 293 -8.20 -16.42 -13.10
C ASN A 293 -6.89 -15.67 -12.92
N ARG A 294 -6.06 -16.23 -12.04
CA ARG A 294 -4.60 -16.10 -12.09
C ARG A 294 -4.13 -16.06 -13.54
N GLN A 295 -3.37 -15.02 -13.88
CA GLN A 295 -2.82 -14.85 -15.21
C GLN A 295 -1.69 -15.85 -15.43
N ASP A 296 -1.60 -16.35 -16.65
CA ASP A 296 -0.63 -17.36 -17.04
C ASP A 296 0.57 -16.74 -17.79
N ARG A 297 1.50 -17.61 -18.19
CA ARG A 297 2.67 -17.23 -18.96
C ARG A 297 2.32 -16.42 -20.22
N SER A 298 1.27 -16.80 -20.94
CA SER A 298 0.91 -16.18 -22.21
C SER A 298 0.52 -14.70 -22.02
N PHE A 299 -0.24 -14.42 -20.95
CA PHE A 299 -0.54 -13.05 -20.55
C PHE A 299 0.74 -12.27 -20.26
N PHE A 300 1.63 -12.82 -19.42
CA PHE A 300 2.83 -12.09 -19.05
C PHE A 300 3.77 -11.89 -20.24
N GLU A 301 3.89 -12.82 -21.19
CA GLU A 301 4.71 -12.61 -22.39
C GLU A 301 4.19 -11.46 -23.28
N GLN A 302 2.87 -11.34 -23.40
CA GLN A 302 2.23 -10.33 -24.25
C GLN A 302 2.08 -8.96 -23.58
N SER A 303 1.86 -8.96 -22.26
CA SER A 303 1.59 -7.75 -21.48
C SER A 303 2.85 -7.14 -20.90
N LYS A 304 2.96 -5.81 -20.99
CA LYS A 304 4.00 -5.03 -20.31
C LYS A 304 3.48 -4.48 -18.98
N PRO A 305 4.32 -4.44 -17.93
CA PRO A 305 3.91 -3.80 -16.69
C PRO A 305 3.73 -2.29 -16.92
N VAL A 306 2.64 -1.75 -16.39
CA VAL A 306 2.33 -0.30 -16.39
C VAL A 306 3.04 0.41 -15.24
N ALA A 307 3.40 -0.32 -14.19
CA ALA A 307 4.22 0.16 -13.08
C ALA A 307 5.04 -1.00 -12.50
N LYS A 308 6.21 -0.71 -11.92
CA LYS A 308 7.08 -1.69 -11.25
C LYS A 308 8.12 -0.97 -10.40
N ASN A 309 8.79 -1.69 -9.50
CA ASN A 309 10.03 -1.16 -8.92
C ASN A 309 11.10 -1.00 -10.02
N PRO A 310 11.90 0.08 -9.98
CA PRO A 310 12.97 0.31 -10.95
C PRO A 310 14.07 -0.76 -10.84
N THR A 311 14.37 -1.21 -9.63
CA THR A 311 15.37 -2.22 -9.31
C THR A 311 14.85 -3.16 -8.22
N PHE A 312 15.32 -4.41 -8.23
CA PHE A 312 15.16 -5.33 -7.11
C PHE A 312 16.31 -5.08 -6.14
N ILE A 313 15.99 -4.76 -4.90
CA ILE A 313 16.96 -4.35 -3.89
C ILE A 313 16.73 -5.17 -2.63
N ASN A 314 17.80 -5.52 -1.92
CA ASN A 314 17.79 -6.27 -0.66
C ASN A 314 17.38 -5.39 0.54
N LEU A 315 16.35 -4.55 0.37
CA LEU A 315 15.77 -3.75 1.44
C LEU A 315 14.67 -4.53 2.15
N ARG A 316 14.42 -4.19 3.42
CA ARG A 316 13.31 -4.77 4.19
C ARG A 316 11.96 -4.51 3.52
N GLU A 317 11.82 -3.35 2.88
CA GLU A 317 10.63 -2.97 2.13
C GLU A 317 11.05 -2.26 0.84
N VAL A 318 10.31 -2.53 -0.23
CA VAL A 318 10.39 -1.76 -1.47
C VAL A 318 9.04 -1.09 -1.72
N THR A 319 9.07 0.21 -1.96
CA THR A 319 7.88 1.04 -2.12
C THR A 319 8.01 1.88 -3.39
N ALA A 320 6.93 2.04 -4.13
CA ALA A 320 6.87 2.98 -5.24
C ALA A 320 5.50 3.63 -5.36
N ARG A 321 5.51 4.90 -5.81
CA ARG A 321 4.34 5.76 -6.03
C ARG A 321 4.11 5.90 -7.53
N PHE A 322 2.87 5.71 -7.96
CA PHE A 322 2.45 5.78 -9.35
C PHE A 322 1.15 6.58 -9.50
N ARG A 323 0.86 6.98 -10.75
CA ARG A 323 -0.37 7.67 -11.15
C ARG A 323 -1.08 6.79 -12.18
N LEU A 324 -2.17 6.13 -11.77
CA LEU A 324 -2.87 5.15 -12.59
C LEU A 324 -4.32 5.60 -12.86
N PRO A 325 -4.83 5.46 -14.09
CA PRO A 325 -6.26 5.69 -14.34
C PRO A 325 -7.12 4.69 -13.54
N PRO A 326 -8.38 5.03 -13.21
CA PRO A 326 -9.31 4.05 -12.66
C PRO A 326 -9.46 2.85 -13.62
N GLY A 327 -9.47 1.64 -13.08
CA GLY A 327 -9.41 0.41 -13.87
C GLY A 327 -9.03 -0.83 -13.06
N ASN A 328 -8.88 -1.95 -13.75
CA ASN A 328 -8.44 -3.21 -13.16
C ASN A 328 -6.94 -3.39 -13.36
N TYR A 329 -6.25 -3.81 -12.30
CA TYR A 329 -4.82 -4.06 -12.33
C TYR A 329 -4.48 -5.39 -11.67
N LEU A 330 -3.35 -5.95 -12.03
CA LEU A 330 -2.76 -7.12 -11.41
C LEU A 330 -1.43 -6.73 -10.77
N ILE A 331 -1.29 -6.93 -9.47
CA ILE A 331 -0.04 -6.72 -8.74
C ILE A 331 0.60 -8.09 -8.49
N VAL A 332 1.86 -8.25 -8.89
CA VAL A 332 2.64 -9.47 -8.72
C VAL A 332 3.90 -9.15 -7.92
N PRO A 333 3.90 -9.36 -6.58
CA PRO A 333 5.12 -9.32 -5.78
C PRO A 333 5.99 -10.54 -6.03
N SER A 334 7.29 -10.34 -6.17
CA SER A 334 8.26 -11.41 -6.43
C SER A 334 9.59 -11.13 -5.74
N THR A 335 10.34 -12.18 -5.45
CA THR A 335 11.80 -12.12 -5.27
C THR A 335 12.49 -11.94 -6.63
N TYR A 336 13.77 -11.55 -6.64
CA TYR A 336 14.52 -11.46 -7.89
C TYR A 336 14.73 -12.83 -8.51
N SER A 337 15.27 -13.78 -7.73
CA SER A 337 15.53 -15.15 -8.17
C SER A 337 14.36 -16.08 -7.80
N PRO A 338 14.08 -17.11 -8.62
CA PRO A 338 13.12 -18.14 -8.26
C PRO A 338 13.62 -19.00 -7.09
N ASN A 339 12.72 -19.76 -6.47
CA ASN A 339 13.00 -20.67 -5.36
C ASN A 339 13.52 -20.02 -4.07
N GLU A 340 13.33 -18.72 -3.90
CA GLU A 340 13.64 -18.02 -2.66
C GLU A 340 12.42 -18.00 -1.72
N ASP A 341 12.56 -18.66 -0.57
CA ASP A 341 11.49 -18.75 0.43
C ASP A 341 11.49 -17.52 1.35
N ALA A 342 10.36 -16.81 1.40
CA ALA A 342 10.13 -15.73 2.35
C ALA A 342 8.65 -15.40 2.48
N GLU A 343 8.27 -14.90 3.66
CA GLU A 343 6.96 -14.27 3.87
C GLU A 343 7.04 -12.77 3.59
N PHE A 344 5.94 -12.20 3.09
CA PHE A 344 5.83 -10.77 2.83
C PHE A 344 4.50 -10.16 3.28
N LEU A 345 4.49 -8.84 3.39
CA LEU A 345 3.32 -8.00 3.57
C LEU A 345 3.21 -7.08 2.34
N LEU A 346 2.10 -7.19 1.60
CA LEU A 346 1.75 -6.28 0.51
C LEU A 346 0.85 -5.18 1.06
N ARG A 347 1.21 -3.92 0.80
CA ARG A 347 0.42 -2.74 1.16
C ARG A 347 0.19 -1.90 -0.08
N VAL A 348 -1.06 -1.53 -0.34
CA VAL A 348 -1.44 -0.65 -1.44
C VAL A 348 -2.28 0.48 -0.87
N TYR A 349 -1.84 1.72 -1.07
CA TYR A 349 -2.57 2.92 -0.69
C TYR A 349 -3.04 3.62 -1.96
N CYS A 350 -4.29 4.03 -2.01
CA CYS A 350 -4.89 4.71 -3.15
C CYS A 350 -5.51 6.03 -2.69
N SER A 351 -5.28 7.12 -3.42
CA SER A 351 -5.98 8.37 -3.15
C SER A 351 -7.48 8.21 -3.42
N GLY A 352 -7.86 7.39 -4.42
CA GLY A 352 -9.22 6.92 -4.70
C GLY A 352 -9.67 5.75 -3.82
N ASP A 353 -10.67 5.01 -4.30
CA ASP A 353 -11.09 3.73 -3.73
C ASP A 353 -10.30 2.58 -4.34
N ILE A 354 -9.85 1.64 -3.50
CA ILE A 354 -9.26 0.37 -3.92
C ILE A 354 -10.07 -0.82 -3.42
N LYS A 355 -10.33 -1.77 -4.32
CA LYS A 355 -10.79 -3.12 -3.99
C LYS A 355 -9.78 -4.12 -4.52
N ALA A 356 -9.32 -5.02 -3.68
CA ALA A 356 -8.29 -5.97 -4.08
C ALA A 356 -8.47 -7.31 -3.38
N GLN A 357 -8.01 -8.37 -4.05
CA GLN A 357 -8.05 -9.74 -3.58
C GLN A 357 -6.92 -10.54 -4.25
N GLN A 358 -6.49 -11.63 -3.63
CA GLN A 358 -5.59 -12.57 -4.26
C GLN A 358 -6.35 -13.39 -5.32
N VAL A 359 -5.73 -13.62 -6.48
CA VAL A 359 -6.31 -14.38 -7.61
C VAL A 359 -5.49 -15.60 -7.98
#